data_AF-A0A7S0UJW3-F1
#
_entry.id   AF-A0A7S0UJW3-F1
#
_cell.length_a   1.000
_cell.length_b   1.000
_cell.length_c   1.000
_cell.angle_alpha   90.00
_cell.angle_beta   90.00
_cell.angle_gamma   90.00
#
_symmetry.space_group_name_H-M   'P 1'
#
loop_
_entity.id
_entity.type
_entity.pdbx_description
1 polymer ?
#
loop_
_entity_poly.entity_id
_entity_poly.type
_entity_poly.pdbx_seq_one_letter_code
_entity_poly.pdbx_strand_id
1 'polypeptide(L)'
;HIATKDGNYKDIHIEILSDVVTSVRNGSVELASGKVLTAMEKIIVCGGAYSESLLDHSGFKTAAPRASKRTVALLEVSEETVTGILNDMPTIKYAFGLEESGNSNTEGEHSRVEAGSVYILPPVCYPEKDGKWFVKIGGGPNNFFEQTNKQVLDEWLSSKGDFSSAEWLGGIATSLLSGIRFESLQSMACVTTTTDSSNGVTVDDVLGTGSLMF
;
A
#
# COMPACT_ATOMS: atom_id res chain seq x y z
N HIS A 1 17.45 6.55 -18.68
CA HIS A 1 18.35 7.65 -18.31
C HIS A 1 17.75 8.44 -17.16
N ILE A 2 18.50 8.73 -16.10
CA ILE A 2 18.07 9.69 -15.06
C ILE A 2 18.91 10.95 -15.24
N ALA A 3 18.25 12.10 -15.26
CA ALA A 3 18.90 13.40 -15.28
C ALA A 3 19.62 13.64 -13.93
N THR A 4 20.90 13.96 -13.98
CA THR A 4 21.66 14.40 -12.81
C THR A 4 21.41 15.89 -12.54
N LYS A 5 21.73 16.33 -11.32
CA LYS A 5 21.60 17.74 -10.88
C LYS A 5 22.38 18.71 -11.78
N ASP A 6 23.42 18.20 -12.42
CA ASP A 6 24.35 18.84 -13.34
C ASP A 6 23.92 18.74 -14.82
N GLY A 7 22.70 18.26 -15.10
CA GLY A 7 22.12 18.23 -16.44
C GLY A 7 22.64 17.12 -17.35
N ASN A 8 23.48 16.22 -16.82
CA ASN A 8 23.94 15.03 -17.52
C ASN A 8 22.92 13.90 -17.39
N TYR A 9 22.96 12.93 -18.29
CA TYR A 9 22.16 11.73 -18.21
C TYR A 9 23.04 10.54 -17.85
N LYS A 10 22.69 9.80 -16.80
CA LYS A 10 23.32 8.52 -16.50
C LYS A 10 22.47 7.38 -17.05
N ASP A 11 23.15 6.43 -17.67
CA ASP A 11 22.58 5.13 -17.99
C ASP A 11 22.41 4.35 -16.69
N ILE A 12 21.18 3.89 -16.47
CA ILE A 12 20.86 3.05 -15.33
C ILE A 12 20.44 1.71 -15.89
N HIS A 13 21.19 0.70 -15.51
CA HIS A 13 20.77 -0.67 -15.70
C HIS A 13 19.80 -1.03 -14.57
N ILE A 14 18.57 -1.41 -14.94
CA ILE A 14 17.56 -1.87 -14.00
C ILE A 14 17.32 -3.35 -14.30
N GLU A 15 17.48 -4.18 -13.28
CA GLU A 15 17.13 -5.59 -13.33
C GLU A 15 16.00 -5.86 -12.33
N ILE A 16 14.96 -6.55 -12.78
CA ILE A 16 13.87 -7.00 -11.92
C ILE A 16 14.07 -8.49 -11.66
N LEU A 17 14.26 -8.83 -10.38
CA LEU A 17 14.38 -10.21 -9.93
C LEU A 17 13.05 -10.64 -9.31
N SER A 18 12.43 -11.67 -9.88
CA SER A 18 11.21 -12.26 -9.33
C SER A 18 11.57 -13.30 -8.26
N ASP A 19 11.81 -12.84 -7.03
CA ASP A 19 12.18 -13.64 -5.87
C ASP A 19 11.71 -12.96 -4.57
N VAL A 20 11.78 -13.67 -3.44
CA VAL A 20 11.38 -13.15 -2.13
C VAL A 20 12.62 -12.82 -1.32
N VAL A 21 12.73 -11.58 -0.84
CA VAL A 21 13.77 -11.21 0.12
C VAL A 21 13.42 -11.79 1.50
N THR A 22 14.35 -12.51 2.11
CA THR A 22 14.18 -13.12 3.43
C THR A 22 14.89 -12.36 4.54
N SER A 23 16.00 -11.68 4.23
CA SER A 23 16.75 -10.90 5.20
C SER A 23 17.59 -9.83 4.52
N VAL A 24 17.76 -8.70 5.20
CA VAL A 24 18.73 -7.65 4.85
C VAL A 24 19.80 -7.58 5.94
N ARG A 25 21.06 -7.50 5.53
CA ARG A 25 22.23 -7.31 6.39
C ARG A 25 23.04 -6.12 5.87
N ASN A 26 24.03 -5.67 6.64
CA ASN A 26 24.91 -4.60 6.19
C ASN A 26 25.65 -5.03 4.90
N GLY A 27 25.29 -4.43 3.76
CA GLY A 27 25.90 -4.68 2.45
C GLY A 27 25.37 -5.90 1.69
N SER A 28 24.40 -6.66 2.22
CA SER A 28 23.83 -7.82 1.50
C SER A 28 22.33 -8.05 1.71
N VAL A 29 21.73 -8.73 0.74
CA VAL A 29 20.33 -9.14 0.70
C VAL A 29 20.25 -10.64 0.41
N GLU A 30 19.57 -11.39 1.26
CA GLU A 30 19.34 -12.83 1.10
C GLU A 30 17.96 -13.08 0.49
N LEU A 31 17.91 -13.97 -0.50
CA LEU A 31 16.68 -14.34 -1.20
C LEU A 31 16.23 -15.76 -0.83
N ALA A 32 14.93 -16.05 -0.98
CA ALA A 32 14.35 -17.36 -0.70
C ALA A 32 14.92 -18.47 -1.59
N SER A 33 15.43 -18.15 -2.77
CA SER A 33 16.19 -19.07 -3.63
C SER A 33 17.56 -19.48 -3.05
N GLY A 34 18.01 -18.86 -1.96
CA GLY A 34 19.35 -19.01 -1.40
C GLY A 34 20.41 -18.13 -2.09
N LYS A 35 20.04 -17.37 -3.12
CA LYS A 35 20.92 -16.37 -3.74
C LYS A 35 21.16 -15.21 -2.77
N VAL A 36 22.40 -14.75 -2.69
CA VAL A 36 22.79 -13.55 -1.93
C VAL A 36 23.23 -12.47 -2.90
N LEU A 37 22.61 -11.30 -2.80
CA LEU A 37 23.00 -10.09 -3.51
C LEU A 37 23.87 -9.22 -2.59
N THR A 38 24.88 -8.57 -3.15
CA THR A 38 25.71 -7.62 -2.42
C THR A 38 25.62 -6.25 -3.06
N ALA A 39 25.59 -5.21 -2.24
CA ALA A 39 25.56 -3.82 -2.69
C ALA A 39 26.89 -3.14 -2.36
N MET A 40 27.47 -2.46 -3.34
CA MET A 40 28.72 -1.71 -3.13
C MET A 40 28.50 -0.39 -2.39
N GLU A 41 27.34 0.24 -2.60
CA GLU A 41 27.05 1.56 -2.03
C GLU A 41 25.89 1.53 -1.05
N LYS A 42 24.70 1.16 -1.50
CA LYS A 42 23.47 1.30 -0.71
C LYS A 42 22.49 0.17 -0.95
N ILE A 43 21.74 -0.15 0.09
CA ILE A 43 20.53 -0.99 0.03
C ILE A 43 19.36 -0.08 0.43
N ILE A 44 18.31 -0.07 -0.39
CA ILE A 44 17.06 0.65 -0.11
C ILE A 44 16.00 -0.40 0.18
N VAL A 45 15.37 -0.31 1.35
CA VAL A 45 14.33 -1.27 1.78
C VAL A 45 12.96 -0.60 1.70
N CYS A 46 12.13 -1.11 0.79
CA CYS A 46 10.76 -0.64 0.56
C CYS A 46 9.72 -1.76 0.78
N GLY A 47 9.88 -2.55 1.84
CA GLY A 47 9.07 -3.75 2.11
C GLY A 47 7.67 -3.49 2.67
N GLY A 48 7.24 -2.22 2.78
CA GLY A 48 5.98 -1.86 3.42
C GLY A 48 5.89 -2.42 4.84
N ALA A 49 4.81 -3.14 5.15
CA ALA A 49 4.59 -3.79 6.46
C ALA A 49 5.68 -4.82 6.84
N TYR A 50 6.42 -5.36 5.87
CA TYR A 50 7.50 -6.31 6.13
C TYR A 50 8.85 -5.64 6.40
N SER A 51 8.97 -4.31 6.24
CA SER A 51 10.26 -3.62 6.34
C SER A 51 10.98 -3.88 7.66
N GLU A 52 10.25 -3.93 8.78
CA GLU A 52 10.81 -4.27 10.08
C GLU A 52 11.40 -5.69 10.09
N SER A 53 10.61 -6.69 9.72
CA SER A 53 11.06 -8.10 9.67
C SER A 53 12.25 -8.33 8.74
N LEU A 54 12.35 -7.55 7.66
CA LEU A 54 13.50 -7.63 6.74
C LEU A 54 14.79 -7.09 7.37
N LEU A 55 14.66 -6.16 8.31
CA LEU A 55 15.76 -5.45 8.97
C LEU A 55 16.16 -6.07 10.31
N ASP A 56 15.48 -7.10 10.83
CA ASP A 56 15.80 -7.73 12.12
C ASP A 56 17.28 -8.15 12.27
N HIS A 57 17.91 -8.57 11.18
CA HIS A 57 19.31 -9.01 11.14
C HIS A 57 20.30 -7.97 10.63
N SER A 58 19.83 -6.74 10.38
CA SER A 58 20.63 -5.67 9.78
C SER A 58 21.44 -4.88 10.81
N GLY A 59 21.08 -4.98 12.10
CA GLY A 59 21.65 -4.18 13.19
C GLY A 59 21.04 -2.77 13.30
N PHE A 60 20.09 -2.43 12.44
CA PHE A 60 19.32 -1.19 12.53
C PHE A 60 18.14 -1.34 13.49
N LYS A 61 17.80 -0.25 14.18
CA LYS A 61 16.57 -0.14 14.94
C LYS A 61 15.67 0.86 14.22
N THR A 62 14.53 0.41 13.73
CA THR A 62 13.54 1.28 13.12
C THR A 62 12.56 1.78 14.19
N ALA A 63 12.02 2.99 14.01
CA ALA A 63 10.76 3.32 14.65
C ALA A 63 9.70 2.43 14.01
N ALA A 64 9.19 1.45 14.75
CA ALA A 64 8.26 0.45 14.23
C ALA A 64 6.98 1.14 13.73
N PRO A 65 6.70 1.11 12.41
CA PRO A 65 5.46 1.67 11.91
C PRO A 65 4.29 0.80 12.37
N ARG A 66 3.18 1.43 12.73
CA ARG A 66 1.94 0.73 13.06
C ARG A 66 1.30 0.22 11.78
N ALA A 67 1.06 -1.08 11.71
CA ALA A 67 0.35 -1.71 10.61
C ALA A 67 -1.17 -1.71 10.85
N SER A 68 -1.95 -1.27 9.87
CA SER A 68 -3.40 -1.37 9.87
C SER A 68 -3.86 -2.50 8.95
N LYS A 69 -4.69 -3.40 9.49
CA LYS A 69 -5.54 -4.31 8.71
C LYS A 69 -6.48 -3.46 7.88
N ARG A 70 -6.44 -3.62 6.56
CA ARG A 70 -7.34 -2.96 5.62
C ARG A 70 -7.99 -4.00 4.73
N THR A 71 -9.19 -3.69 4.26
CA THR A 71 -9.87 -4.49 3.25
C THR A 71 -10.18 -3.61 2.06
N VAL A 72 -10.02 -4.17 0.87
CA VAL A 72 -10.48 -3.57 -0.37
C VAL A 72 -11.56 -4.46 -0.96
N ALA A 73 -12.57 -3.83 -1.57
CA ALA A 73 -13.56 -4.54 -2.37
C ALA A 73 -13.23 -4.37 -3.86
N LEU A 74 -13.38 -5.46 -4.60
CA LEU A 74 -13.31 -5.52 -6.06
C LEU A 74 -14.71 -5.78 -6.56
N LEU A 75 -15.29 -4.82 -7.29
CA LEU A 75 -16.60 -4.95 -7.89
C LEU A 75 -16.44 -5.23 -9.38
N GLU A 76 -16.86 -6.42 -9.81
CA GLU A 76 -16.78 -6.86 -11.20
C GLU A 76 -17.68 -6.00 -12.08
N VAL A 77 -17.14 -5.56 -13.22
CA VAL A 77 -17.85 -4.79 -14.23
C VAL A 77 -17.63 -5.41 -15.61
N SER A 78 -18.64 -5.32 -16.48
CA SER A 78 -18.51 -5.82 -17.84
C SER A 78 -17.53 -4.97 -18.66
N GLU A 79 -16.90 -5.58 -19.66
CA GLU A 79 -16.03 -4.87 -20.61
C GLU A 79 -16.77 -3.74 -21.36
N GLU A 80 -18.06 -3.93 -21.66
CA GLU A 80 -18.92 -2.88 -22.23
C GLU A 80 -19.02 -1.65 -21.30
N THR A 81 -19.16 -1.88 -19.99
CA THR A 81 -19.20 -0.81 -18.99
C THR A 81 -17.86 -0.07 -18.91
N VAL A 82 -16.76 -0.83 -18.97
CA VAL A 82 -15.40 -0.28 -18.95
C VAL A 82 -15.13 0.59 -20.16
N THR A 83 -15.40 0.10 -21.36
CA THR A 83 -15.15 0.81 -22.63
C THR A 83 -16.16 1.92 -22.92
N GLY A 84 -17.33 1.87 -22.28
CA GLY A 84 -18.35 2.90 -22.34
C GLY A 84 -18.23 3.91 -21.21
N ILE A 85 -19.13 3.81 -20.22
CA ILE A 85 -19.33 4.84 -19.20
C ILE A 85 -18.14 5.04 -18.25
N LEU A 86 -17.29 4.03 -18.06
CA LEU A 86 -16.13 4.10 -17.16
C LEU A 86 -14.78 4.34 -17.88
N ASN A 87 -14.77 4.57 -19.20
CA ASN A 87 -13.54 4.62 -20.00
C ASN A 87 -12.56 5.69 -19.50
N ASP A 88 -13.09 6.86 -19.13
CA ASP A 88 -12.32 8.00 -18.63
C ASP A 88 -12.56 8.24 -17.13
N MET A 89 -12.99 7.20 -16.40
CA MET A 89 -13.24 7.31 -14.97
C MET A 89 -11.95 7.72 -14.24
N PRO A 90 -11.95 8.82 -13.47
CA PRO A 90 -10.80 9.20 -12.65
C PRO A 90 -10.73 8.35 -11.37
N THR A 91 -9.60 8.41 -10.67
CA THR A 91 -9.59 8.01 -9.26
C THR A 91 -10.46 8.99 -8.46
N ILE A 92 -11.38 8.47 -7.68
CA ILE A 92 -12.27 9.26 -6.81
C ILE A 92 -11.79 9.09 -5.38
N LYS A 93 -11.64 10.19 -4.64
CA LYS A 93 -11.51 10.15 -3.17
C LYS A 93 -12.70 10.87 -2.57
N TYR A 94 -13.44 10.19 -1.71
CA TYR A 94 -14.66 10.72 -1.11
C TYR A 94 -14.56 10.65 0.41
N ALA A 95 -14.71 11.78 1.09
CA ALA A 95 -14.64 11.88 2.54
C ALA A 95 -16.03 12.13 3.14
N PHE A 96 -16.38 11.36 4.16
CA PHE A 96 -17.66 11.43 4.87
C PHE A 96 -17.52 12.31 6.12
N GLY A 97 -18.57 13.07 6.46
CA GLY A 97 -18.75 13.61 7.81
C GLY A 97 -17.59 14.46 8.34
N LEU A 98 -16.89 15.20 7.46
CA LEU A 98 -15.80 16.09 7.85
C LEU A 98 -16.27 17.31 8.64
N GLU A 99 -17.58 17.56 8.71
CA GLU A 99 -18.16 18.78 9.29
C GLU A 99 -18.46 18.70 10.81
N GLU A 100 -18.45 17.51 11.44
CA GLU A 100 -18.88 17.36 12.85
C GLU A 100 -17.82 16.86 13.85
N SER A 101 -16.53 17.04 13.59
CA SER A 101 -15.52 16.71 14.61
C SER A 101 -15.06 17.92 15.41
N GLY A 102 -15.77 18.19 16.49
CA GLY A 102 -15.26 19.03 17.56
C GLY A 102 -13.98 18.45 18.16
N ASN A 103 -12.92 19.27 18.18
CA ASN A 103 -11.92 19.37 19.25
C ASN A 103 -11.40 18.07 19.92
N SER A 104 -11.01 17.03 19.17
CA SER A 104 -10.14 15.96 19.71
C SER A 104 -8.71 16.12 19.20
N ASN A 105 -7.90 16.82 19.98
CA ASN A 105 -6.47 17.11 19.74
C ASN A 105 -5.53 15.88 19.90
N THR A 106 -5.94 14.68 19.50
CA THR A 106 -5.15 13.45 19.74
C THR A 106 -4.76 12.67 18.50
N GLU A 107 -5.37 12.92 17.33
CA GLU A 107 -4.94 12.35 16.05
C GLU A 107 -4.87 13.45 14.99
N GLY A 108 -3.76 13.52 14.23
CA GLY A 108 -3.56 14.54 13.22
C GLY A 108 -4.69 14.57 12.17
N GLU A 109 -5.02 15.76 11.66
CA GLU A 109 -6.10 15.99 10.70
C GLU A 109 -6.03 15.06 9.48
N HIS A 110 -4.81 14.76 9.00
CA HIS A 110 -4.59 13.79 7.92
C HIS A 110 -5.08 12.37 8.27
N SER A 111 -4.76 11.87 9.46
CA SER A 111 -5.20 10.53 9.91
C SER A 111 -6.73 10.45 10.02
N ARG A 112 -7.37 11.54 10.47
CA ARG A 112 -8.84 11.64 10.51
C ARG A 112 -9.46 11.60 9.12
N VAL A 113 -8.93 12.37 8.17
CA VAL A 113 -9.43 12.39 6.79
C VAL A 113 -9.24 11.03 6.13
N GLU A 114 -8.10 10.36 6.33
CA GLU A 114 -7.86 9.01 5.81
C GLU A 114 -8.82 7.97 6.40
N ALA A 115 -9.07 8.04 7.71
CA ALA A 115 -10.03 7.14 8.37
C ALA A 115 -11.49 7.42 7.95
N GLY A 116 -11.80 8.66 7.62
CA GLY A 116 -13.13 9.12 7.19
C GLY A 116 -13.35 9.14 5.68
N SER A 117 -12.44 8.60 4.88
CA SER A 117 -12.57 8.61 3.41
C SER A 117 -12.41 7.25 2.77
N VAL A 118 -12.97 7.15 1.57
CA VAL A 118 -12.74 6.05 0.64
C VAL A 118 -12.07 6.56 -0.63
N TYR A 119 -11.34 5.67 -1.29
CA TYR A 119 -10.86 5.87 -2.65
C TYR A 119 -11.48 4.81 -3.55
N ILE A 120 -11.86 5.21 -4.77
CA ILE A 120 -12.32 4.33 -5.84
C ILE A 120 -11.37 4.51 -7.02
N LEU A 121 -10.80 3.42 -7.49
CA LEU A 121 -9.90 3.40 -8.64
C LEU A 121 -10.67 3.15 -9.94
N PRO A 122 -10.16 3.61 -11.08
CA PRO A 122 -10.66 3.23 -12.39
C PRO A 122 -10.65 1.70 -12.57
N PRO A 123 -11.44 1.15 -13.51
CA PRO A 123 -11.45 -0.28 -13.76
C PRO A 123 -10.05 -0.82 -14.12
N VAL A 124 -9.68 -1.95 -13.51
CA VAL A 124 -8.44 -2.67 -13.79
C VAL A 124 -8.77 -4.08 -14.26
N CYS A 125 -8.10 -4.53 -15.33
CA CYS A 125 -8.16 -5.90 -15.80
C CYS A 125 -7.19 -6.77 -14.98
N TYR A 126 -7.68 -7.91 -14.51
CA TYR A 126 -6.91 -8.88 -13.75
C TYR A 126 -6.74 -10.17 -14.56
N PRO A 127 -5.60 -10.40 -15.23
CA PRO A 127 -5.36 -11.58 -16.05
C PRO A 127 -5.52 -12.90 -15.29
N GLU A 128 -5.13 -12.93 -14.02
CA GLU A 128 -5.26 -14.08 -13.13
C GLU A 128 -6.71 -14.37 -12.68
N LYS A 129 -7.64 -13.46 -12.99
CA LYS A 129 -9.08 -13.61 -12.77
C LYS A 129 -9.82 -13.73 -14.11
N ASP A 130 -9.29 -14.56 -15.00
CA ASP A 130 -9.85 -14.81 -16.34
C ASP A 130 -9.96 -13.55 -17.21
N GLY A 131 -9.11 -12.53 -16.97
CA GLY A 131 -9.15 -11.26 -17.69
C GLY A 131 -10.35 -10.38 -17.36
N LYS A 132 -11.03 -10.63 -16.23
CA LYS A 132 -12.17 -9.83 -15.77
C LYS A 132 -11.75 -8.45 -15.30
N TRP A 133 -12.68 -7.51 -15.40
CA TRP A 133 -12.50 -6.11 -15.01
C TRP A 133 -13.15 -5.81 -13.67
N PHE A 134 -12.46 -5.01 -12.85
CA PHE A 134 -12.95 -4.65 -11.53
C PHE A 134 -12.74 -3.17 -11.23
N VAL A 135 -13.76 -2.54 -10.67
CA VAL A 135 -13.61 -1.28 -9.92
C VAL A 135 -13.14 -1.64 -8.51
N LYS A 136 -12.01 -1.07 -8.10
CA LYS A 136 -11.44 -1.30 -6.76
C LYS A 136 -11.79 -0.13 -5.85
N ILE A 137 -12.35 -0.44 -4.68
CA ILE A 137 -12.61 0.53 -3.61
C ILE A 137 -11.89 0.10 -2.33
N GLY A 138 -11.31 1.06 -1.63
CA GLY A 138 -10.71 0.88 -0.31
C GLY A 138 -10.83 2.15 0.51
N GLY A 139 -10.45 2.11 1.78
CA GLY A 139 -10.59 3.25 2.67
C GLY A 139 -11.21 2.85 4.01
N GLY A 140 -11.87 3.80 4.65
CA GLY A 140 -12.52 3.62 5.95
C GLY A 140 -11.56 3.63 7.14
N PRO A 141 -12.11 3.39 8.35
CA PRO A 141 -11.38 3.52 9.60
C PRO A 141 -10.19 2.57 9.68
N ASN A 142 -9.13 3.01 10.37
CA ASN A 142 -7.98 2.17 10.63
C ASN A 142 -8.33 1.08 11.65
N ASN A 143 -7.84 -0.13 11.40
CA ASN A 143 -7.95 -1.28 12.29
C ASN A 143 -6.53 -1.82 12.52
N PHE A 144 -5.84 -1.29 13.52
CA PHE A 144 -4.45 -1.65 13.78
C PHE A 144 -4.31 -3.07 14.31
N PHE A 145 -3.20 -3.72 13.96
CA PHE A 145 -2.78 -4.94 14.65
C PHE A 145 -2.37 -4.59 16.09
N GLU A 146 -2.71 -5.45 17.05
CA GLU A 146 -2.22 -5.32 18.44
C GLU A 146 -0.72 -5.62 18.52
N GLN A 147 -0.29 -6.63 17.75
CA GLN A 147 1.11 -6.99 17.54
C GLN A 147 1.30 -7.35 16.07
N THR A 148 2.37 -6.86 15.45
CA THR A 148 2.69 -7.15 14.05
C THR A 148 3.98 -7.95 13.99
N ASN A 149 3.91 -9.14 13.40
CA ASN A 149 5.07 -9.92 13.01
C ASN A 149 4.79 -10.55 11.64
N LYS A 150 5.82 -11.15 11.04
CA LYS A 150 5.73 -11.75 9.71
C LYS A 150 4.58 -12.77 9.61
N GLN A 151 4.42 -13.65 10.60
CA GLN A 151 3.39 -14.68 10.59
C GLN A 151 1.98 -14.07 10.58
N VAL A 152 1.71 -13.10 11.46
CA VAL A 152 0.42 -12.41 11.54
C VAL A 152 0.11 -11.66 10.25
N LEU A 153 1.11 -11.04 9.63
CA LEU A 153 0.96 -10.37 8.33
C LEU A 153 0.64 -11.38 7.22
N ASP A 154 1.36 -12.49 7.16
CA ASP A 154 1.16 -13.54 6.16
C ASP A 154 -0.25 -14.15 6.29
N GLU A 155 -0.70 -14.44 7.51
CA GLU A 155 -2.04 -14.96 7.79
C GLU A 155 -3.12 -13.99 7.33
N TRP A 156 -2.98 -12.70 7.65
CA TRP A 156 -3.93 -11.67 7.19
C TRP A 156 -3.92 -11.51 5.67
N LEU A 157 -2.75 -11.35 5.06
CA LEU A 157 -2.62 -11.12 3.61
C LEU A 157 -3.01 -12.33 2.76
N SER A 158 -2.97 -13.54 3.33
CA SER A 158 -3.50 -14.75 2.69
C SER A 158 -5.03 -14.89 2.82
N SER A 159 -5.67 -14.06 3.63
CA SER A 159 -7.12 -14.05 3.82
C SER A 159 -7.84 -13.19 2.77
N LYS A 160 -9.17 -13.22 2.79
CA LYS A 160 -10.02 -12.33 1.98
C LYS A 160 -10.26 -10.96 2.63
N GLY A 161 -9.63 -10.67 3.77
CA GLY A 161 -9.92 -9.50 4.58
C GLY A 161 -11.23 -9.64 5.37
N ASP A 162 -11.76 -8.53 5.85
CA ASP A 162 -13.00 -8.48 6.61
C ASP A 162 -14.21 -8.33 5.68
N PHE A 163 -15.11 -9.33 5.71
CA PHE A 163 -16.26 -9.36 4.79
C PHE A 163 -17.22 -8.20 5.03
N SER A 164 -17.46 -7.81 6.28
CA SER A 164 -18.37 -6.71 6.61
C SER A 164 -17.86 -5.36 6.08
N SER A 165 -16.53 -5.16 6.11
CA SER A 165 -15.86 -4.03 5.50
C SER A 165 -16.01 -4.03 3.97
N ALA A 166 -15.89 -5.20 3.33
CA ALA A 166 -16.10 -5.32 1.89
C ALA A 166 -17.54 -5.04 1.47
N GLU A 167 -18.55 -5.52 2.21
CA GLU A 167 -19.96 -5.21 1.95
C GLU A 167 -20.26 -3.72 2.11
N TRP A 168 -19.73 -3.10 3.16
CA TRP A 168 -19.86 -1.65 3.39
C TRP A 168 -19.24 -0.84 2.25
N LEU A 169 -18.02 -1.19 1.83
CA LEU A 169 -17.36 -0.57 0.68
C LEU A 169 -18.15 -0.79 -0.62
N GLY A 170 -18.69 -1.99 -0.83
CA GLY A 170 -19.54 -2.30 -1.97
C GLY A 170 -20.79 -1.42 -2.01
N GLY A 171 -21.47 -1.25 -0.88
CA GLY A 171 -22.62 -0.36 -0.76
C GLY A 171 -22.29 1.10 -1.08
N ILE A 172 -21.12 1.59 -0.63
CA ILE A 172 -20.64 2.93 -0.99
C ILE A 172 -20.39 3.04 -2.49
N ALA A 173 -19.72 2.07 -3.10
CA ALA A 173 -19.47 2.07 -4.53
C ALA A 173 -20.77 2.10 -5.33
N THR A 174 -21.76 1.27 -4.96
CA THR A 174 -23.10 1.29 -5.58
C THR A 174 -23.82 2.62 -5.38
N SER A 175 -23.66 3.27 -4.23
CA SER A 175 -24.27 4.57 -3.97
C SER A 175 -23.63 5.70 -4.79
N LEU A 176 -22.30 5.73 -4.89
CA LEU A 176 -21.56 6.78 -5.60
C LEU A 176 -21.59 6.58 -7.12
N LEU A 177 -21.64 5.33 -7.58
CA LEU A 177 -21.67 4.94 -8.98
C LEU A 177 -23.03 4.31 -9.33
N SER A 178 -24.12 4.99 -8.97
CA SER A 178 -25.49 4.46 -9.05
C SER A 178 -25.99 4.09 -10.46
N GLY A 179 -25.28 4.51 -11.51
CA GLY A 179 -25.55 4.13 -12.90
C GLY A 179 -24.82 2.87 -13.37
N ILE A 180 -23.99 2.26 -12.52
CA ILE A 180 -23.14 1.13 -12.87
C ILE A 180 -23.74 -0.16 -12.33
N ARG A 181 -23.81 -1.18 -13.19
CA ARG A 181 -24.16 -2.53 -12.78
C ARG A 181 -22.89 -3.29 -12.42
N PHE A 182 -22.76 -3.64 -11.15
CA PHE A 182 -21.72 -4.54 -10.68
C PHE A 182 -22.21 -5.99 -10.73
N GLU A 183 -21.40 -6.89 -11.26
CA GLU A 183 -21.77 -8.29 -11.50
C GLU A 183 -21.47 -9.18 -10.29
N SER A 184 -20.40 -8.88 -9.56
CA SER A 184 -20.00 -9.58 -8.34
C SER A 184 -19.19 -8.68 -7.42
N LEU A 185 -19.08 -9.08 -6.16
CA LEU A 185 -18.22 -8.45 -5.16
C LEU A 185 -17.21 -9.48 -4.62
N GLN A 186 -15.94 -9.10 -4.67
CA GLN A 186 -14.85 -9.86 -4.06
C GLN A 186 -14.12 -8.97 -3.06
N SER A 187 -13.48 -9.59 -2.08
CA SER A 187 -12.70 -8.88 -1.07
C SER A 187 -11.25 -9.35 -1.09
N MET A 188 -10.34 -8.44 -0.75
CA MET A 188 -8.93 -8.75 -0.54
C MET A 188 -8.41 -8.07 0.72
N ALA A 189 -7.56 -8.80 1.45
CA ALA A 189 -6.78 -8.23 2.53
C ALA A 189 -5.72 -7.26 2.00
N CYS A 190 -5.50 -6.19 2.74
CA CYS A 190 -4.47 -5.19 2.49
C CYS A 190 -3.88 -4.73 3.83
N VAL A 191 -2.68 -4.17 3.80
CA VAL A 191 -2.05 -3.57 4.98
C VAL A 191 -1.51 -2.21 4.59
N THR A 192 -1.79 -1.22 5.42
CA THR A 192 -1.11 0.08 5.36
C THR A 192 -0.24 0.25 6.59
N THR A 193 0.84 1.01 6.46
CA THR A 193 1.73 1.35 7.57
C THR A 193 1.72 2.85 7.80
N THR A 194 1.81 3.25 9.05
CA THR A 194 1.90 4.66 9.44
C THR A 194 2.81 4.80 10.65
N THR A 195 3.47 5.94 10.76
CA THR A 195 4.20 6.34 11.97
C THR A 195 3.38 7.39 12.71
N ASP A 196 3.57 7.51 14.01
CA ASP A 196 2.85 8.52 14.81
C ASP A 196 3.28 9.97 14.45
N SER A 197 4.34 10.14 13.64
CA SER A 197 4.75 11.41 13.06
C SER A 197 3.96 11.74 11.78
N SER A 198 3.40 12.95 11.71
CA SER A 198 2.50 13.44 10.66
C SER A 198 3.05 13.49 9.22
N ASN A 199 4.30 13.09 8.97
CA ASN A 199 4.99 13.32 7.68
C ASN A 199 5.20 12.05 6.83
N GLY A 200 4.49 10.96 7.14
CA GLY A 200 4.70 9.69 6.47
C GLY A 200 5.99 8.99 6.90
N VAL A 201 6.19 7.78 6.40
CA VAL A 201 7.35 6.96 6.76
C VAL A 201 8.57 7.42 5.97
N THR A 202 9.43 8.23 6.59
CA THR A 202 10.82 8.43 6.13
C THR A 202 11.73 7.79 7.18
N VAL A 203 12.24 6.59 6.89
CA VAL A 203 13.32 6.00 7.68
C VAL A 203 14.62 6.33 6.95
N ASP A 204 15.12 7.54 7.17
CA ASP A 204 16.45 7.96 6.71
C ASP A 204 17.47 7.70 7.83
N ASP A 205 17.76 6.43 8.10
CA ASP A 205 18.98 6.07 8.84
C ASP A 205 20.04 5.62 7.84
N VAL A 206 20.91 6.56 7.47
CA VAL A 206 22.06 6.33 6.59
C VAL A 206 23.19 5.70 7.39
N LEU A 207 23.67 4.52 6.97
CA LEU A 207 24.98 4.05 7.40
C LEU A 207 26.06 4.92 6.75
N GLY A 208 26.71 5.76 7.54
CA GLY A 208 27.93 6.45 7.16
C GLY A 208 27.87 7.94 7.44
N THR A 209 28.90 8.43 8.12
CA THR A 209 29.18 9.84 8.40
C THR A 209 29.08 10.68 7.13
N GLY A 210 27.94 11.32 6.92
CA GLY A 210 27.74 12.24 5.81
C GLY A 210 26.33 12.79 5.84
N SER A 211 26.18 14.00 6.39
CA SER A 211 24.93 14.75 6.28
C SER A 211 24.50 14.82 4.82
N LEU A 212 23.34 14.25 4.50
CA LEU A 212 22.57 14.62 3.33
C LEU A 212 21.84 15.92 3.66
N MET A 213 22.42 17.06 3.23
CA MET A 213 21.62 18.24 2.92
C MET A 213 21.01 18.03 1.54
N PHE A 214 19.70 18.22 1.42
CA PHE A 214 18.97 18.31 0.15
C PHE A 214 19.52 19.46 -0.72
#